data_AF-A0A3E2HE05-F1
#
_entry.id   AF-A0A3E2HE05-F1
#
_cell.length_a   1.000
_cell.length_b   1.000
_cell.length_c   1.000
_cell.angle_alpha   90.00
_cell.angle_beta   90.00
_cell.angle_gamma   90.00
#
_symmetry.space_group_name_H-M   'P 1'
#
loop_
_entity.id
_entity.type
_entity.pdbx_description
1 polymer ?
#
loop_
_entity_poly.entity_id
_entity_poly.type
_entity_poly.pdbx_seq_one_letter_code
_entity_poly.pdbx_strand_id
1 'polypeptide(L)'
;MAEAQRITDPSLLSITTGLSNLNIGTSKLPDSGSATQKLTLVLLQPLANADMLAACCGTDSRLGPNPDSSNHQILRKNLNIRPLSKAWRQAVMKVPPISDLTFNLTLPKGDKNTSLSQRLYWEIATPQEGGLIIETKQVMYIATTIATEMRMRSQGDVRFEVIYDKADGTSLRAMSLLKKQLLALAEFKGLTKRGEEQSERNDTS
;
A
#
# COMPACT_ATOMS: atom_id res chain seq x y z
N MET A 1 -14.77 -19.40 -2.46
CA MET A 1 -13.79 -18.37 -2.05
C MET A 1 -14.02 -17.17 -2.94
N ALA A 2 -14.41 -16.02 -2.39
CA ALA A 2 -14.52 -14.79 -3.18
C ALA A 2 -13.10 -14.33 -3.56
N GLU A 3 -12.87 -14.07 -4.85
CA GLU A 3 -11.58 -13.64 -5.36
C GLU A 3 -11.29 -12.20 -4.89
N ALA A 4 -10.13 -11.99 -4.25
CA ALA A 4 -9.74 -10.67 -3.78
C ALA A 4 -9.41 -9.78 -4.96
N GLN A 5 -10.05 -8.62 -5.04
CA GLN A 5 -9.85 -7.72 -6.17
C GLN A 5 -8.47 -7.06 -6.09
N ARG A 6 -7.67 -7.21 -7.14
CA ARG A 6 -6.26 -6.82 -7.16
C ARG A 6 -6.07 -5.47 -7.85
N ILE A 7 -5.58 -4.48 -7.12
CA ILE A 7 -5.35 -3.11 -7.59
C ILE A 7 -3.85 -2.87 -7.75
N THR A 8 -3.42 -2.62 -8.98
CA THR A 8 -2.03 -2.36 -9.34
C THR A 8 -1.73 -0.88 -9.55
N ASP A 9 -2.76 -0.04 -9.66
CA ASP A 9 -2.65 1.39 -9.88
C ASP A 9 -3.65 2.14 -8.96
N PRO A 10 -3.23 3.20 -8.24
CA PRO A 10 -4.10 3.99 -7.38
C PRO A 10 -5.35 4.55 -8.07
N SER A 11 -5.25 4.93 -9.35
CA SER A 11 -6.38 5.49 -10.12
C SER A 11 -7.52 4.49 -10.32
N LEU A 12 -7.20 3.19 -10.35
CA LEU A 12 -8.19 2.13 -10.55
C LEU A 12 -9.00 1.85 -9.29
N LEU A 13 -8.53 2.27 -8.12
CA LEU A 13 -9.17 1.96 -6.84
C LEU A 13 -10.62 2.48 -6.79
N SER A 14 -10.87 3.73 -7.18
CA SER A 14 -12.20 4.34 -7.13
C SER A 14 -13.19 3.73 -8.12
N ILE A 15 -12.72 3.42 -9.34
CA ILE A 15 -13.53 2.79 -10.40
C ILE A 15 -13.95 1.39 -9.94
N THR A 16 -12.98 0.65 -9.44
CA THR A 16 -13.13 -0.71 -8.96
C THR A 16 -14.14 -0.80 -7.82
N THR A 17 -13.99 0.04 -6.78
CA THR A 17 -14.95 0.05 -5.67
C THR A 17 -16.32 0.53 -6.10
N GLY A 18 -16.40 1.46 -7.06
CA GLY A 18 -17.66 1.91 -7.63
C GLY A 18 -18.41 0.78 -8.35
N LEU A 19 -17.71 -0.02 -9.15
CA LEU A 19 -18.28 -1.15 -9.88
C LEU A 19 -18.72 -2.31 -8.95
N SER A 20 -17.94 -2.61 -7.91
CA SER A 20 -18.33 -3.63 -6.91
C SER A 20 -19.61 -3.25 -6.16
N ASN A 21 -19.86 -1.96 -5.95
CA ASN A 21 -21.09 -1.47 -5.33
C ASN A 21 -22.30 -1.46 -6.28
N LEU A 22 -22.06 -1.44 -7.60
CA LEU A 22 -23.11 -1.42 -8.62
C LEU A 22 -23.61 -2.81 -9.02
N ASN A 23 -22.90 -3.88 -8.68
CA ASN A 23 -23.31 -5.26 -9.01
C ASN A 23 -24.45 -5.82 -8.12
N ILE A 24 -25.19 -4.95 -7.39
CA ILE A 24 -26.37 -5.30 -6.57
C ILE A 24 -27.64 -5.11 -7.41
N GLY A 25 -27.61 -5.55 -8.66
CA GLY A 25 -28.61 -5.18 -9.65
C GLY A 25 -28.85 -6.22 -10.73
N THR A 26 -28.93 -7.51 -10.37
CA THR A 26 -29.86 -8.48 -10.99
C THR A 26 -29.64 -9.88 -10.40
N SER A 27 -30.76 -10.53 -10.07
CA SER A 27 -30.90 -11.96 -9.75
C SER A 27 -30.60 -12.41 -8.30
N LYS A 28 -31.72 -12.66 -7.60
CA LYS A 28 -31.94 -13.53 -6.43
C LYS A 28 -31.03 -13.37 -5.21
N LEU A 29 -31.67 -12.87 -4.14
CA LEU A 29 -31.31 -12.93 -2.73
C LEU A 29 -30.36 -14.10 -2.37
N PRO A 30 -29.13 -13.80 -1.92
CA PRO A 30 -28.43 -14.64 -0.96
C PRO A 30 -28.65 -14.09 0.46
N ASP A 31 -28.82 -15.00 1.40
CA ASP A 31 -28.94 -14.74 2.83
C ASP A 31 -27.91 -13.74 3.37
N SER A 32 -28.35 -12.97 4.35
CA SER A 32 -27.60 -12.04 5.20
C SER A 32 -26.16 -12.48 5.48
N GLY A 33 -25.25 -11.95 4.67
CA GLY A 33 -23.81 -11.91 4.92
C GLY A 33 -23.26 -10.77 4.09
N SER A 34 -23.13 -9.59 4.70
CA SER A 34 -22.50 -8.42 4.09
C SER A 34 -21.24 -8.87 3.33
N ALA A 35 -21.24 -8.75 2.01
CA ALA A 35 -20.12 -9.18 1.19
C ALA A 35 -18.89 -8.32 1.58
N THR A 36 -18.06 -8.85 2.48
CA THR A 36 -16.81 -8.24 2.92
C THR A 36 -15.93 -8.07 1.69
N GLN A 37 -15.84 -6.84 1.17
CA GLN A 37 -15.03 -6.55 -0.01
C GLN A 37 -13.56 -6.81 0.35
N LYS A 38 -13.00 -7.89 -0.18
CA LYS A 38 -11.58 -8.22 -0.03
C LYS A 38 -10.80 -7.56 -1.15
N LEU A 39 -9.84 -6.70 -0.78
CA LEU A 39 -9.03 -5.93 -1.70
C LEU A 39 -7.55 -6.22 -1.51
N THR A 40 -6.81 -6.39 -2.60
CA THR A 40 -5.35 -6.49 -2.60
C THR A 40 -4.73 -5.28 -3.27
N LEU A 41 -3.96 -4.48 -2.53
CA LEU A 41 -3.17 -3.38 -3.08
C LEU A 41 -1.77 -3.91 -3.44
N VAL A 42 -1.42 -3.92 -4.73
CA VAL A 42 -0.06 -4.24 -5.20
C VAL A 42 0.77 -2.97 -5.11
N LEU A 43 1.25 -2.70 -3.90
CA LEU A 43 1.66 -1.37 -3.46
C LEU A 43 2.79 -0.78 -4.31
N LEU A 44 3.73 -1.62 -4.75
CA LEU A 44 4.92 -1.22 -5.51
C LEU A 44 4.75 -1.35 -7.03
N GLN A 45 3.65 -1.95 -7.51
CA GLN A 45 3.41 -2.12 -8.94
C GLN A 45 3.40 -0.80 -9.74
N PRO A 46 2.91 0.34 -9.21
CA PRO A 46 2.97 1.61 -9.93
C PRO A 46 4.39 2.04 -10.30
N LEU A 47 5.44 1.56 -9.61
CA LEU A 47 6.83 1.83 -9.98
C LEU A 47 7.25 1.18 -11.30
N ALA A 48 6.46 0.27 -11.86
CA ALA A 48 6.64 -0.23 -13.23
C ALA A 48 6.28 0.82 -14.30
N ASN A 49 5.47 1.82 -13.95
CA ASN A 49 5.11 2.91 -14.84
C ASN A 49 6.24 3.96 -14.85
N ALA A 50 6.65 4.38 -16.05
CA ALA A 50 7.76 5.31 -16.24
C ALA A 50 7.55 6.67 -15.56
N ASP A 51 6.32 7.21 -15.58
CA ASP A 51 6.00 8.51 -14.99
C ASP A 51 6.08 8.47 -13.46
N MET A 52 5.51 7.43 -12.86
CA MET A 52 5.59 7.22 -11.40
C MET A 52 7.04 6.98 -10.95
N LEU A 53 7.80 6.22 -11.73
CA LEU A 53 9.20 5.94 -11.44
C LEU A 53 10.06 7.20 -11.57
N ALA A 54 9.85 8.01 -12.61
CA ALA A 54 10.51 9.30 -12.80
C ALA A 54 10.20 10.26 -11.63
N ALA A 55 8.93 10.33 -11.20
CA ALA A 55 8.54 11.14 -10.05
C ALA A 55 9.25 10.69 -8.75
N CYS A 56 9.43 9.38 -8.55
CA CYS A 56 10.12 8.83 -7.37
C CYS A 56 11.65 8.92 -7.46
N CYS A 57 12.21 8.99 -8.67
CA CYS A 57 13.64 9.22 -8.91
C CYS A 57 14.04 10.67 -8.60
N GLY A 58 13.09 11.60 -8.60
CA GLY A 58 13.34 13.03 -8.44
C GLY A 58 13.98 13.67 -9.68
N THR A 59 13.61 14.92 -9.95
CA THR A 59 14.25 15.79 -10.95
C THR A 59 15.59 16.32 -10.45
N ASP A 60 16.49 15.46 -10.01
CA ASP A 60 17.87 15.89 -9.74
C ASP A 60 18.61 16.02 -11.08
N SER A 61 18.18 17.03 -11.85
CA SER A 61 18.84 17.57 -13.03
C SER A 61 20.04 18.43 -12.59
N ARG A 62 20.90 17.86 -11.74
CA ARG A 62 22.24 18.37 -11.44
C ARG A 62 23.34 17.50 -12.01
N LEU A 63 22.99 16.40 -12.65
CA LEU A 63 23.88 15.72 -13.58
C LEU A 63 23.56 16.24 -14.98
N GLY A 64 24.16 17.38 -15.33
CA GLY A 64 24.60 17.52 -16.71
C GLY A 64 25.45 16.29 -17.07
N PRO A 65 25.47 15.86 -18.34
CA PRO A 65 26.33 14.76 -18.75
C PRO A 65 27.76 15.18 -18.46
N ASN A 66 28.36 14.63 -17.41
CA ASN A 66 29.79 14.79 -17.17
C ASN A 66 30.46 13.82 -18.17
N PRO A 67 31.12 14.29 -19.23
CA PRO A 67 31.63 13.42 -20.29
C PRO A 67 32.80 12.53 -19.84
N ASP A 68 33.36 12.79 -18.65
CA ASP A 68 34.67 12.29 -18.25
C ASP A 68 34.67 11.12 -17.24
N SER A 69 33.52 10.51 -16.93
CA SER A 69 33.52 9.30 -16.11
C SER A 69 33.27 8.06 -16.96
N SER A 70 34.34 7.52 -17.53
CA SER A 70 34.42 6.21 -18.20
C SER A 70 34.17 5.01 -17.28
N ASN A 71 33.44 5.18 -16.17
CA ASN A 71 33.03 4.11 -15.28
C ASN A 71 31.50 4.08 -15.23
N HIS A 72 30.89 3.22 -16.06
CA HIS A 72 29.46 2.88 -16.02
C HIS A 72 29.10 2.11 -14.74
N GLN A 73 29.36 2.67 -13.56
CA GLN A 73 28.68 2.22 -12.35
C GLN A 73 27.31 2.88 -12.35
N ILE A 74 26.26 2.08 -12.52
CA ILE A 74 24.91 2.51 -12.16
C ILE A 74 24.98 2.81 -10.67
N LEU A 75 25.04 4.09 -10.30
CA LEU A 75 25.08 4.50 -8.90
C LEU A 75 23.86 3.90 -8.19
N ARG A 76 24.10 3.24 -7.04
CA ARG A 76 23.04 2.84 -6.12
C ARG A 76 22.24 4.09 -5.73
N LYS A 77 20.98 4.14 -6.14
CA LYS A 77 20.12 5.31 -5.92
C LYS A 77 18.91 4.92 -5.10
N ASN A 78 18.77 5.50 -3.91
CA ASN A 78 17.56 5.34 -3.10
C ASN A 78 16.40 6.09 -3.76
N LEU A 79 15.29 5.40 -3.95
CA LEU A 79 14.05 6.00 -4.42
C LEU A 79 13.35 6.74 -3.30
N ASN A 80 12.86 7.93 -3.63
CA ASN A 80 11.95 8.66 -2.76
C ASN A 80 10.52 8.25 -3.12
N ILE A 81 9.94 7.26 -2.42
CA ILE A 81 8.59 6.76 -2.74
C ILE A 81 7.46 7.60 -2.12
N ARG A 82 7.73 8.85 -1.72
CA ARG A 82 6.71 9.80 -1.27
C ARG A 82 5.62 10.08 -2.34
N PRO A 83 5.93 10.25 -3.64
CA PRO A 83 4.90 10.42 -4.66
C PRO A 83 3.93 9.24 -4.70
N LEU A 84 4.46 8.02 -4.62
CA LEU A 84 3.68 6.78 -4.55
C LEU A 84 2.79 6.73 -3.30
N SER A 85 3.35 7.08 -2.12
CA SER A 85 2.59 7.18 -0.87
C SER A 85 1.40 8.12 -1.00
N LYS A 86 1.64 9.32 -1.57
CA LYS A 86 0.60 10.34 -1.79
C LYS A 86 -0.50 9.82 -2.71
N ALA A 87 -0.13 9.20 -3.84
CA ALA A 87 -1.08 8.67 -4.81
C ALA A 87 -2.00 7.61 -4.19
N TRP A 88 -1.44 6.65 -3.44
CA TRP A 88 -2.22 5.63 -2.75
C TRP A 88 -3.15 6.20 -1.69
N ARG A 89 -2.66 7.11 -0.83
CA ARG A 89 -3.49 7.75 0.20
C ARG A 89 -4.64 8.55 -0.42
N GLN A 90 -4.37 9.31 -1.47
CA GLN A 90 -5.41 10.07 -2.19
C GLN A 90 -6.47 9.15 -2.81
N ALA A 91 -6.08 7.99 -3.34
CA ALA A 91 -7.01 7.02 -3.88
C ALA A 91 -7.85 6.37 -2.78
N VAL A 92 -7.21 5.94 -1.69
CA VAL A 92 -7.85 5.32 -0.51
C VAL A 92 -8.88 6.24 0.14
N MET A 93 -8.60 7.54 0.22
CA MET A 93 -9.52 8.51 0.80
C MET A 93 -10.82 8.69 -0.01
N LYS A 94 -10.84 8.31 -1.28
CA LYS A 94 -12.01 8.45 -2.16
C LYS A 94 -12.97 7.26 -2.13
N VAL A 95 -12.59 6.15 -1.51
CA VAL A 95 -13.39 4.93 -1.48
C VAL A 95 -13.96 4.66 -0.10
N PRO A 96 -15.09 3.94 0.05
CA PRO A 96 -15.59 3.51 1.34
C PRO A 96 -14.56 2.70 2.14
N PRO A 97 -14.66 2.64 3.48
CA PRO A 97 -13.76 1.84 4.31
C PRO A 97 -13.76 0.38 3.88
N ILE A 98 -12.57 -0.20 3.69
CA ILE A 98 -12.38 -1.59 3.28
C ILE A 98 -12.12 -2.44 4.52
N SER A 99 -12.95 -3.45 4.73
CA SER A 99 -12.91 -4.35 5.89
C SER A 99 -11.87 -5.46 5.79
N ASP A 100 -11.38 -5.79 4.59
CA ASP A 100 -10.36 -6.82 4.37
C ASP A 100 -9.35 -6.34 3.30
N LEU A 101 -8.17 -5.95 3.76
CA LEU A 101 -7.14 -5.30 2.96
C LEU A 101 -5.82 -6.06 3.00
N THR A 102 -5.40 -6.56 1.85
CA THR A 102 -4.11 -7.23 1.66
C THR A 102 -3.11 -6.25 1.02
N PHE A 103 -1.96 -6.05 1.66
CA PHE A 103 -0.82 -5.34 1.07
C PHE A 103 0.08 -6.33 0.36
N ASN A 104 0.12 -6.28 -0.97
CA ASN A 104 1.10 -7.01 -1.75
C ASN A 104 2.31 -6.12 -2.03
N LEU A 105 3.45 -6.52 -1.47
CA LEU A 105 4.72 -5.81 -1.50
C LEU A 105 5.73 -6.43 -2.47
N THR A 106 5.33 -7.33 -3.37
CA THR A 106 6.23 -7.87 -4.39
C THR A 106 6.77 -6.75 -5.28
N LEU A 107 8.07 -6.81 -5.61
CA LEU A 107 8.67 -5.87 -6.54
C LEU A 107 8.05 -6.05 -7.94
N PRO A 108 7.80 -4.96 -8.68
CA PRO A 108 7.39 -5.08 -10.06
C PRO A 108 8.50 -5.76 -10.86
N LYS A 109 8.13 -6.79 -11.61
CA LYS A 109 9.05 -7.46 -12.52
C LYS A 109 9.15 -6.60 -13.78
N GLY A 110 10.34 -6.12 -14.11
CA GLY A 110 10.56 -5.39 -15.35
C GLY A 110 10.31 -6.29 -16.56
N ASP A 111 9.72 -5.74 -17.62
CA ASP A 111 9.66 -6.43 -18.90
C ASP A 111 11.06 -6.60 -19.45
N LYS A 112 11.42 -7.83 -19.82
CA LYS A 112 12.75 -8.21 -20.31
C LYS A 112 13.13 -7.51 -21.64
N ASN A 113 12.16 -6.89 -22.32
CA ASN A 113 12.31 -6.30 -23.66
C ASN A 113 12.56 -4.79 -23.66
N THR A 114 12.50 -4.11 -22.53
CA THR A 114 12.75 -2.67 -22.48
C THR A 114 14.12 -2.46 -21.84
N SER A 115 15.06 -1.85 -22.55
CA SER A 115 16.40 -1.49 -22.03
C SER A 115 16.38 -0.60 -20.77
N LEU A 116 15.20 -0.14 -20.38
CA LEU A 116 14.87 0.53 -19.12
C LEU A 116 14.24 -0.41 -18.08
N SER A 117 14.50 -1.73 -18.10
CA SER A 117 14.24 -2.64 -16.98
C SER A 117 15.08 -2.20 -15.76
N GLN A 118 14.76 -1.04 -15.20
CA GLN A 118 15.39 -0.50 -14.02
C GLN A 118 15.18 -1.53 -12.92
N ARG A 119 16.29 -2.14 -12.52
CA ARG A 119 16.27 -3.21 -11.55
C ARG A 119 16.03 -2.57 -10.19
N LEU A 120 14.77 -2.63 -9.76
CA LEU A 120 14.34 -2.25 -8.43
C LEU A 120 14.81 -3.34 -7.48
N TYR A 121 15.40 -2.94 -6.37
CA TYR A 121 15.90 -3.84 -5.34
C TYR A 121 15.48 -3.37 -3.97
N TRP A 122 15.26 -4.32 -3.06
CA TRP A 122 15.27 -4.00 -1.64
C TRP A 122 16.68 -3.60 -1.20
N GLU A 123 16.76 -2.71 -0.22
CA GLU A 123 18.02 -2.15 0.32
C GLU A 123 19.08 -3.22 0.69
N ILE A 124 18.67 -4.38 1.17
CA ILE A 124 19.58 -5.46 1.59
C ILE A 124 19.98 -6.42 0.46
N ALA A 125 19.30 -6.34 -0.69
CA ALA A 125 19.46 -7.26 -1.81
C ALA A 125 20.03 -6.57 -3.06
N THR A 126 20.52 -5.33 -2.91
CA THR A 126 21.03 -4.56 -4.04
C THR A 126 22.40 -5.10 -4.48
N PRO A 127 22.58 -5.47 -5.77
CA PRO A 127 23.85 -5.94 -6.31
C PRO A 127 24.97 -4.88 -6.26
N GLN A 128 26.21 -5.29 -6.47
CA GLN A 128 27.36 -4.36 -6.48
C GLN A 128 27.32 -3.44 -7.71
N GLU A 129 26.80 -3.95 -8.81
CA GLU A 129 26.61 -3.26 -10.09
C GLU A 129 25.61 -2.09 -9.99
N GLY A 130 24.87 -2.03 -8.88
CA GLY A 130 23.96 -0.95 -8.53
C GLY A 130 22.52 -1.18 -8.97
N GLY A 131 21.70 -0.14 -8.82
CA GLY A 131 20.27 -0.21 -9.08
C GLY A 131 19.46 0.81 -8.28
N LEU A 132 18.15 0.77 -8.48
CA LEU A 132 17.19 1.60 -7.77
C LEU A 132 16.77 0.90 -6.48
N ILE A 133 17.01 1.55 -5.36
CA ILE A 133 16.82 0.96 -4.04
C ILE A 133 15.50 1.41 -3.44
N ILE A 134 14.71 0.44 -2.99
CA ILE A 134 13.52 0.64 -2.18
C ILE A 134 13.88 0.36 -0.73
N GLU A 135 13.77 1.40 0.10
CA GLU A 135 13.99 1.28 1.55
C GLU A 135 12.79 0.62 2.21
N THR A 136 13.05 -0.43 3.00
CA THR A 136 12.00 -1.20 3.67
C THR A 136 11.15 -0.32 4.59
N LYS A 137 11.79 0.64 5.26
CA LYS A 137 11.14 1.59 6.17
C LYS A 137 10.09 2.45 5.46
N GLN A 138 10.38 2.91 4.24
CA GLN A 138 9.42 3.73 3.47
C GLN A 138 8.19 2.91 3.09
N VAL A 139 8.38 1.65 2.66
CA VAL A 139 7.24 0.77 2.31
C VAL A 139 6.39 0.44 3.52
N MET A 140 7.02 0.12 4.66
CA MET A 140 6.30 -0.10 5.92
C MET A 140 5.48 1.12 6.32
N TYR A 141 6.05 2.33 6.21
CA TYR A 141 5.36 3.57 6.52
C TYR A 141 4.11 3.78 5.66
N ILE A 142 4.17 3.48 4.36
CA ILE A 142 3.00 3.57 3.47
C ILE A 142 1.91 2.60 3.91
N ALA A 143 2.27 1.32 4.09
CA ALA A 143 1.31 0.28 4.47
C ALA A 143 0.64 0.57 5.82
N THR A 144 1.42 0.94 6.85
CA THR A 144 0.87 1.27 8.18
C THR A 144 0.02 2.53 8.15
N THR A 145 0.39 3.55 7.38
CA THR A 145 -0.41 4.78 7.23
C THR A 145 -1.77 4.46 6.62
N ILE A 146 -1.80 3.72 5.49
CA ILE A 146 -3.06 3.33 4.85
C ILE A 146 -3.92 2.47 5.78
N ALA A 147 -3.32 1.48 6.45
CA ALA A 147 -4.04 0.63 7.39
C ALA A 147 -4.63 1.42 8.56
N THR A 148 -3.88 2.39 9.08
CA THR A 148 -4.34 3.29 10.15
C THR A 148 -5.52 4.13 9.68
N GLU A 149 -5.42 4.75 8.49
CA GLU A 149 -6.52 5.52 7.89
C GLU A 149 -7.77 4.66 7.69
N MET A 150 -7.62 3.43 7.21
CA MET A 150 -8.75 2.49 7.07
C MET A 150 -9.37 2.14 8.41
N ARG A 151 -8.55 1.81 9.42
CA ARG A 151 -9.03 1.47 10.76
C ARG A 151 -9.78 2.61 11.42
N MET A 152 -9.28 3.84 11.28
CA MET A 152 -9.93 5.04 11.83
C MET A 152 -11.28 5.33 11.17
N ARG A 153 -11.43 4.99 9.89
CA ARG A 153 -12.66 5.20 9.13
C ARG A 153 -13.64 4.03 9.25
N SER A 154 -13.20 2.85 9.72
CA SER A 154 -14.05 1.68 9.89
C SER A 154 -14.78 1.72 11.24
N GLN A 155 -16.10 1.49 11.22
CA GLN A 155 -16.90 1.32 12.43
C GLN A 155 -16.88 -0.13 12.96
N GLY A 156 -16.45 -1.09 12.14
CA GLY A 156 -16.34 -2.50 12.49
C GLY A 156 -14.92 -3.02 12.40
N ASP A 157 -14.82 -4.34 12.50
CA ASP A 157 -13.56 -5.07 12.40
C ASP A 157 -12.93 -4.90 11.02
N VAL A 158 -11.62 -4.69 11.01
CA VAL A 158 -10.79 -4.64 9.81
C VAL A 158 -9.74 -5.73 9.88
N ARG A 159 -9.49 -6.39 8.76
CA ARG A 159 -8.43 -7.38 8.61
C ARG A 159 -7.36 -6.86 7.67
N PHE A 160 -6.12 -7.07 8.07
CA PHE A 160 -4.95 -6.69 7.28
C PHE A 160 -4.07 -7.91 7.02
N GLU A 161 -3.68 -8.09 5.76
CA GLU A 161 -2.76 -9.15 5.34
C GLU A 161 -1.54 -8.55 4.62
N VAL A 162 -0.41 -9.27 4.62
CA VAL A 162 0.80 -8.86 3.88
C VAL A 162 1.34 -10.03 3.07
N ILE A 163 1.47 -9.80 1.76
CA ILE A 163 2.09 -10.70 0.79
C ILE A 163 3.42 -10.07 0.34
N TYR A 164 4.47 -10.87 0.28
CA TYR A 164 5.77 -10.47 -0.26
C TYR A 164 6.48 -11.70 -0.83
N ASP A 165 7.34 -11.50 -1.83
CA ASP A 165 8.18 -12.57 -2.37
C ASP A 165 9.52 -12.57 -1.62
N LYS A 166 9.90 -13.73 -1.09
CA LYS A 166 11.20 -13.89 -0.41
C LYS A 166 12.35 -13.82 -1.40
N ALA A 167 12.12 -14.21 -2.66
CA ALA A 167 13.11 -14.17 -3.73
C ALA A 167 13.50 -12.74 -4.11
N ASP A 168 12.64 -11.75 -3.84
CA ASP A 168 12.96 -10.34 -4.06
C ASP A 168 14.08 -9.84 -3.12
N GLY A 169 14.40 -10.58 -2.06
CA GLY A 169 15.43 -10.20 -1.09
C GLY A 169 14.96 -9.17 -0.07
N THR A 170 13.68 -9.19 0.29
CA THR A 170 13.13 -8.33 1.35
C THR A 170 13.53 -8.82 2.75
N SER A 171 13.59 -7.90 3.73
CA SER A 171 13.92 -8.24 5.12
C SER A 171 12.78 -8.99 5.82
N LEU A 172 12.98 -10.28 6.09
CA LEU A 172 12.00 -11.11 6.82
C LEU A 172 11.65 -10.56 8.20
N ARG A 173 12.64 -9.97 8.89
CA ARG A 173 12.43 -9.34 10.21
C ARG A 173 11.51 -8.13 10.09
N ALA A 174 11.73 -7.29 9.08
CA ALA A 174 10.89 -6.11 8.84
C ALA A 174 9.46 -6.51 8.43
N MET A 175 9.30 -7.51 7.55
CA MET A 175 7.98 -8.02 7.16
C MET A 175 7.22 -8.64 8.33
N SER A 176 7.92 -9.34 9.23
CA SER A 176 7.33 -9.87 10.47
C SER A 176 6.90 -8.74 11.41
N LEU A 177 7.70 -7.67 11.52
CA LEU A 177 7.34 -6.49 12.30
C LEU A 177 6.11 -5.78 11.72
N LEU A 178 6.05 -5.60 10.40
CA LEU A 178 4.88 -5.01 9.72
C LEU A 178 3.62 -5.81 10.01
N LYS A 179 3.66 -7.14 9.86
CA LYS A 179 2.51 -8.01 10.18
C LYS A 179 2.02 -7.84 11.62
N LYS A 180 2.94 -7.76 12.59
CA LYS A 180 2.60 -7.52 14.00
C LYS A 180 1.94 -6.15 14.21
N GLN A 181 2.47 -5.10 13.58
CA GLN A 181 1.89 -3.76 13.65
C GLN A 181 0.47 -3.71 13.08
N LEU A 182 0.26 -4.36 11.94
CA LEU A 182 -1.06 -4.43 11.30
C LEU A 182 -2.07 -5.25 12.12
N LEU A 183 -1.62 -6.35 12.73
CA LEU A 183 -2.46 -7.14 13.64
C LEU A 183 -2.89 -6.32 14.85
N ALA A 184 -1.94 -5.63 15.51
CA ALA A 184 -2.25 -4.76 16.64
C ALA A 184 -3.23 -3.62 16.27
N LEU A 185 -3.11 -3.07 15.05
CA LEU A 185 -4.04 -2.06 14.54
C LEU A 185 -5.44 -2.64 14.28
N ALA A 186 -5.55 -3.87 13.78
CA ALA A 186 -6.83 -4.55 13.57
C ALA A 186 -7.54 -4.83 14.90
N GLU A 187 -6.79 -5.27 15.92
CA GLU A 187 -7.31 -5.57 17.25
C GLU A 187 -7.60 -4.32 18.09
N PHE A 188 -7.10 -3.15 17.67
CA PHE A 188 -7.35 -1.89 18.35
C PHE A 188 -8.83 -1.55 18.29
N LYS A 189 -9.54 -1.79 19.39
CA LYS A 189 -10.88 -1.27 19.64
C LYS A 189 -10.70 0.16 20.15
N GLY A 190 -10.91 1.15 19.28
CA GLY A 190 -10.87 2.54 19.69
C GLY A 190 -11.74 2.79 20.93
N LEU A 191 -11.37 3.75 21.77
CA LEU A 191 -12.18 4.21 22.90
C LEU A 191 -13.49 4.84 22.38
N THR A 192 -14.44 4.03 21.94
CA THR A 192 -15.85 4.40 21.86
C THR A 192 -16.46 4.09 23.22
N LYS A 193 -16.32 5.03 24.16
CA LYS A 193 -17.20 5.28 25.33
C LYS A 193 -16.58 6.37 26.19
N ARG A 194 -16.89 7.63 25.87
CA ARG A 194 -16.84 8.71 26.87
C ARG A 194 -17.94 9.71 26.51
N GLY A 195 -19.12 9.50 27.08
CA GLY A 195 -20.25 10.41 26.91
C GLY A 195 -21.58 9.68 26.95
N GLU A 196 -21.91 9.09 28.10
CA GLU A 196 -23.27 8.74 28.51
C GLU A 196 -23.18 8.19 29.95
N GLU A 197 -22.92 9.07 30.92
CA GLU A 197 -23.16 8.85 32.36
C GLU A 197 -22.91 10.17 33.10
N GLN A 198 -23.69 11.20 32.78
CA GLN A 198 -23.79 12.42 33.58
C GLN A 198 -25.10 13.16 33.23
N SER A 199 -26.23 12.48 33.41
CA SER A 199 -27.54 13.15 33.45
C SER A 199 -28.56 12.24 34.13
N GLU A 200 -28.35 11.93 35.41
CA GLU A 200 -29.42 11.46 36.29
C GLU A 200 -28.90 11.48 37.72
N ARG A 201 -29.12 12.60 38.41
CA ARG A 201 -29.26 12.77 39.86
C ARG A 201 -29.04 14.24 40.16
N ASN A 202 -30.10 15.01 40.02
CA ASN A 202 -30.44 16.13 40.88
C ASN A 202 -31.83 16.59 40.45
N ASP A 203 -32.85 15.88 40.94
CA ASP A 203 -34.16 16.46 41.22
C ASP A 203 -34.90 15.51 42.17
N THR A 204 -35.60 16.11 43.14
CA THR A 204 -36.46 15.52 44.21
C THR A 204 -35.72 14.81 45.35
N SER A 205 -35.87 15.18 46.64
CA SER A 205 -36.74 16.14 47.35
C SER A 205 -36.08 16.53 48.68
#